data_AF-A0A7C1DIM2-F1
#
_entry.id   AF-A0A7C1DIM2-F1
#
_cell.length_a   1.000
_cell.length_b   1.000
_cell.length_c   1.000
_cell.angle_alpha   90.00
_cell.angle_beta   90.00
_cell.angle_gamma   90.00
#
_symmetry.space_group_name_H-M   'P 1'
#
loop_
_entity.id
_entity.type
_entity.pdbx_description
1 polymer ?
#
loop_
_entity_poly.entity_id
_entity_poly.type
_entity_poly.pdbx_seq_one_letter_code
_entity_poly.pdbx_strand_id
1 'polypeptide(L)'
;MWIFRWLLIAVVMLLILGFALQNQEQTVSVNILNYSTPNLPLYLILYIAFGAGLLLWVAVSMVHVLKLKGEIHRIQKENKKIREELNRMRNMGVVEDENTPDIDEAPPVPGN
;
A
#
# COMPACT_ATOMS: atom_id res chain seq x y z
N MET A 1 2.04 -12.88 -18.43
CA MET A 1 2.99 -13.98 -18.13
C MET A 1 4.27 -13.40 -17.54
N TRP A 2 4.78 -13.97 -16.46
CA TRP A 2 6.03 -13.52 -15.80
C TRP A 2 7.23 -13.48 -16.76
N ILE A 3 7.28 -14.44 -17.70
CA ILE A 3 8.28 -14.49 -18.79
C ILE A 3 8.29 -13.23 -19.66
N PHE A 4 7.13 -12.68 -20.02
CA PHE A 4 7.06 -11.50 -20.89
C PHE A 4 7.60 -10.26 -20.19
N ARG A 5 7.40 -10.14 -18.87
CA ARG A 5 7.97 -9.04 -18.07
C ARG A 5 9.49 -9.12 -18.05
N TRP A 6 10.06 -10.30 -17.82
CA TRP A 6 11.52 -10.47 -17.84
C TRP A 6 12.12 -10.27 -19.23
N LEU A 7 11.45 -10.74 -20.28
CA LEU A 7 11.88 -10.51 -21.65
C LEU A 7 11.92 -9.01 -21.96
N LEU A 8 10.87 -8.26 -21.59
CA LEU A 8 10.83 -6.82 -21.76
C LEU A 8 11.97 -6.13 -21.00
N ILE A 9 12.21 -6.52 -19.74
CA ILE A 9 13.31 -5.99 -18.94
C ILE A 9 14.68 -6.28 -19.61
N ALA A 10 14.88 -7.49 -20.13
CA ALA A 10 16.10 -7.86 -20.82
C ALA A 10 16.31 -7.04 -22.10
N VAL A 11 15.24 -6.83 -22.89
CA VAL A 11 15.27 -5.97 -24.09
C VAL A 11 15.62 -4.54 -23.72
N VAL A 12 14.99 -3.97 -22.69
CA VAL A 12 15.30 -2.63 -22.21
C VAL A 12 16.76 -2.53 -21.75
N MET A 13 17.27 -3.53 -21.03
CA MET A 13 18.68 -3.58 -20.61
C MET A 13 19.65 -3.61 -21.81
N LEU A 14 19.34 -4.41 -22.84
CA LEU A 14 20.12 -4.45 -24.07
C LEU A 14 20.14 -3.11 -24.79
N LEU A 15 19.00 -2.40 -24.85
CA LEU A 15 18.92 -1.07 -25.45
C LEU A 15 19.75 -0.04 -24.67
N ILE A 16 19.69 -0.06 -23.34
CA ILE A 16 20.48 0.83 -22.48
C ILE A 16 21.98 0.56 -22.68
N LEU A 17 22.38 -0.71 -22.68
CA LEU A 17 23.78 -1.08 -22.88
C LEU A 17 24.27 -0.73 -24.28
N GLY A 18 23.48 -1.00 -25.31
CA GLY A 18 23.77 -0.64 -26.69
C GLY A 18 23.93 0.87 -26.86
N PHE A 19 23.04 1.65 -26.25
CA PHE A 19 23.15 3.11 -26.21
C PHE A 19 24.46 3.56 -25.54
N ALA A 20 24.82 2.97 -24.40
CA ALA A 20 26.04 3.33 -23.68
C ALA A 20 27.31 3.02 -24.49
N LEU A 21 27.35 1.86 -25.17
CA LEU A 21 28.46 1.47 -26.04
C LEU A 21 28.58 2.42 -27.25
N GLN A 22 27.47 2.74 -27.91
CA GLN A 22 27.47 3.60 -29.09
C GLN A 22 27.89 5.05 -28.75
N ASN A 23 27.67 5.49 -27.51
CA ASN A 23 27.98 6.84 -27.06
C ASN A 23 29.17 6.87 -26.08
N GLN A 24 30.01 5.84 -26.05
CA GLN A 24 31.09 5.71 -25.07
C GLN A 24 32.13 6.84 -25.17
N GLU A 25 32.43 7.31 -26.38
CA GLU A 25 33.40 8.38 -26.63
C GLU A 25 32.79 9.79 -26.46
N GLN A 26 31.47 9.90 -26.37
CA GLN A 26 30.82 11.19 -26.20
C GLN A 26 31.00 11.69 -24.77
N THR A 27 31.58 12.88 -24.64
CA THR A 27 31.72 13.57 -23.37
C THR A 27 30.91 14.85 -23.37
N VAL A 28 30.34 15.17 -22.20
CA VAL A 28 29.52 16.37 -22.00
C VAL A 28 29.86 17.01 -20.67
N SER A 29 29.75 18.34 -20.61
CA SER A 29 29.78 19.10 -19.36
C SER A 29 28.34 19.49 -18.98
N VAL A 30 28.02 19.36 -17.70
CA VAL A 30 26.70 19.73 -17.16
C VAL A 30 26.88 20.92 -16.25
N ASN A 31 26.09 21.96 -16.50
CA ASN A 31 26.05 23.15 -15.66
C ASN A 31 24.90 23.01 -14.65
N ILE A 32 25.24 23.02 -13.37
CA ILE A 32 24.29 22.95 -12.26
C ILE A 32 24.44 24.22 -11.43
N LEU A 33 23.47 25.13 -11.56
CA LEU A 33 23.51 26.48 -10.99
C LEU A 33 24.81 27.20 -11.40
N ASN A 34 25.80 27.26 -10.50
CA ASN A 34 27.09 27.93 -10.73
C ASN A 34 28.27 26.95 -10.82
N TYR A 35 28.01 25.65 -10.80
CA TYR A 35 29.05 24.62 -10.90
C TYR A 35 28.97 23.93 -12.26
N SER A 36 30.10 23.86 -12.95
CA SER A 36 30.24 23.10 -14.20
C SER A 36 31.03 21.84 -13.93
N THR A 37 30.49 20.68 -14.30
CA THR A 37 31.24 19.43 -14.20
C THR A 37 32.35 19.39 -15.24
N PRO A 38 33.47 18.67 -15.00
CA PRO A 38 34.40 18.35 -16.07
C PRO A 38 33.69 17.57 -17.19
N ASN A 39 34.33 17.48 -18.36
CA ASN A 39 33.84 16.65 -19.45
C ASN A 39 33.81 15.18 -19.00
N LEU A 40 32.61 14.68 -18.74
CA LEU A 40 32.35 13.33 -18.31
C LEU A 40 31.66 12.57 -19.44
N PRO A 41 31.84 11.24 -19.54
CA PRO A 41 31.13 10.45 -20.52
C PRO A 41 29.61 10.58 -20.36
N LEU A 42 28.90 10.75 -21.47
CA LEU A 42 27.45 10.99 -21.47
C LEU A 42 26.68 9.90 -20.73
N TYR A 43 27.06 8.63 -20.96
CA TYR A 43 26.40 7.48 -20.32
C TYR A 43 26.49 7.54 -18.79
N LEU A 44 27.59 8.06 -18.23
CA LEU A 44 27.80 8.13 -16.79
C LEU A 44 26.81 9.12 -16.15
N ILE A 45 26.68 10.31 -16.74
CA ILE A 45 25.74 11.33 -16.28
C ILE A 45 24.31 10.82 -16.37
N LEU A 46 23.97 10.14 -17.47
CA LEU A 46 22.63 9.58 -17.67
C LEU A 46 22.31 8.51 -16.62
N TYR A 47 23.26 7.65 -16.27
CA TYR A 47 23.11 6.66 -15.20
C TYR A 47 22.94 7.29 -13.83
N ILE A 48 23.70 8.34 -13.52
CA ILE A 48 23.55 9.06 -12.25
C ILE A 48 22.17 9.71 -12.16
N ALA A 49 21.73 10.39 -13.23
CA ALA A 49 20.42 11.03 -13.29
C ALA A 49 19.27 10.01 -13.17
N PHE A 50 19.37 8.89 -13.90
CA PHE A 50 18.41 7.79 -13.83
C PHE A 50 18.37 7.16 -12.43
N GLY A 51 19.54 6.88 -11.85
CA GLY A 51 19.67 6.33 -10.50
C GLY A 51 19.09 7.26 -9.43
N ALA A 52 19.36 8.56 -9.53
CA ALA A 52 18.79 9.57 -8.63
C ALA A 52 17.25 9.62 -8.77
N GLY A 53 16.73 9.61 -10.00
CA GLY A 53 15.29 9.54 -10.25
C GLY A 53 14.64 8.28 -9.67
N LEU A 54 15.29 7.12 -9.82
CA LEU A 54 14.81 5.87 -9.25
C LEU A 54 14.79 5.91 -7.72
N LEU A 55 15.85 6.42 -7.08
CA LEU A 55 15.92 6.58 -5.63
C LEU A 55 14.83 7.52 -5.11
N LEU A 56 14.61 8.66 -5.79
CA LEU A 56 13.52 9.57 -5.45
C LEU A 56 12.15 8.90 -5.59
N TRP A 57 11.93 8.14 -6.66
CA TRP A 57 10.68 7.39 -6.85
C TRP A 57 10.45 6.37 -5.73
N VAL A 58 11.47 5.61 -5.35
CA VAL A 58 11.39 4.66 -4.22
C VAL A 58 11.06 5.39 -2.92
N ALA A 59 11.72 6.51 -2.64
CA ALA A 59 11.47 7.30 -1.44
C ALA A 59 10.04 7.82 -1.37
N VAL A 60 9.53 8.42 -2.47
CA VAL A 60 8.15 8.91 -2.56
C VAL A 60 7.14 7.76 -2.42
N SER A 61 7.38 6.65 -3.12
CA SER A 61 6.54 5.45 -3.06
C SER A 61 6.48 4.87 -1.65
N MET A 62 7.61 4.81 -0.94
CA MET A 62 7.67 4.34 0.44
C MET A 62 6.76 5.18 1.36
N VAL A 63 6.83 6.51 1.26
CA VAL A 63 5.97 7.41 2.04
C VAL A 63 4.49 7.16 1.74
N HIS A 64 4.14 6.94 0.47
CA HIS A 64 2.77 6.61 0.08
C HIS A 64 2.31 5.29 0.70
N VAL A 65 3.13 4.24 0.60
CA VAL A 65 2.80 2.93 1.19
C VAL A 65 2.59 3.01 2.70
N LEU A 66 3.39 3.79 3.41
CA LEU A 66 3.23 4.01 4.85
C LEU A 66 1.91 4.72 5.18
N LYS A 67 1.55 5.77 4.42
CA LYS A 67 0.26 6.46 4.57
C LYS A 67 -0.92 5.51 4.35
N LEU A 68 -0.87 4.72 3.27
CA LEU A 68 -1.91 3.74 2.94
C LEU A 68 -2.06 2.68 4.04
N LYS A 69 -0.96 2.17 4.59
CA LYS A 69 -1.00 1.23 5.72
C LYS A 69 -1.64 1.85 6.96
N GLY A 70 -1.34 3.12 7.25
CA GLY A 70 -1.97 3.85 8.35
C GLY A 70 -3.47 4.01 8.17
N GLU A 71 -3.92 4.34 6.97
CA GLU A 71 -5.33 4.48 6.63
C GLU A 71 -6.08 3.14 6.75
N ILE A 72 -5.50 2.04 6.24
CA ILE A 72 -6.04 0.69 6.41
C ILE A 72 -6.24 0.36 7.90
N HIS A 73 -5.25 0.66 8.74
CA HIS A 73 -5.35 0.38 10.17
C HIS A 73 -6.46 1.20 10.85
N ARG A 74 -6.58 2.49 10.50
CA ARG A 74 -7.65 3.36 11.00
C ARG A 74 -9.03 2.82 10.62
N ILE A 75 -9.23 2.51 9.34
CA ILE A 75 -10.50 1.98 8.82
C ILE A 75 -10.86 0.66 9.50
N GLN A 76 -9.89 -0.25 9.69
CA GLN A 76 -10.13 -1.51 10.39
C GLN A 76 -10.58 -1.31 11.85
N LYS A 77 -9.95 -0.37 12.56
CA LYS A 77 -10.32 -0.03 13.94
C LYS A 77 -11.73 0.56 14.04
N GLU A 78 -12.08 1.48 13.15
CA GLU A 78 -13.42 2.07 13.07
C GLU A 78 -14.46 1.00 12.73
N ASN A 79 -14.18 0.12 11.77
CA ASN A 79 -15.08 -0.97 11.40
C ASN A 79 -15.34 -1.93 12.57
N LYS A 80 -14.29 -2.27 13.35
CA LYS A 80 -14.41 -3.09 14.57
C LYS A 80 -15.30 -2.41 15.60
N LYS A 81 -15.09 -1.11 15.86
CA LYS A 81 -15.88 -0.34 16.82
C LYS A 81 -17.37 -0.30 16.43
N ILE A 82 -17.67 0.01 15.17
CA ILE A 82 -19.05 0.05 14.66
C ILE A 82 -19.72 -1.33 14.79
N ARG A 83 -18.99 -2.42 14.50
CA ARG A 83 -19.52 -3.79 14.68
C ARG A 83 -19.81 -4.12 16.15
N GLU A 84 -18.95 -3.68 17.07
CA GLU A 84 -19.17 -3.85 18.51
C GLU A 84 -20.39 -3.05 18.98
N GLU A 85 -20.57 -1.82 18.52
CA GLU A 85 -21.76 -0.99 18.83
C GLU A 85 -23.05 -1.64 18.31
N LEU A 86 -23.06 -2.14 17.07
CA LEU A 86 -24.19 -2.85 16.49
C LEU A 86 -24.53 -4.12 17.29
N ASN A 87 -23.53 -4.90 17.69
CA ASN A 87 -23.72 -6.08 18.53
C ASN A 87 -24.31 -5.73 19.90
N ARG A 88 -23.85 -4.64 20.53
CA ARG A 88 -24.42 -4.17 21.81
C ARG A 88 -25.88 -3.75 21.66
N MET A 89 -26.21 -3.00 20.60
CA MET A 89 -27.60 -2.59 20.31
C MET A 89 -28.52 -3.79 20.09
N ARG A 90 -28.07 -4.78 19.29
CA ARG A 90 -28.82 -6.02 19.08
C ARG A 90 -29.10 -6.75 20.39
N ASN A 91 -28.10 -6.84 21.27
CA ASN A 91 -28.24 -7.55 22.52
C ASN A 91 -29.10 -6.79 23.55
N MET A 92 -29.16 -5.45 23.50
CA MET A 92 -30.04 -4.67 24.38
C MET A 92 -31.53 -4.86 24.03
N GLY A 93 -31.89 -5.03 22.76
CA GLY A 93 -33.28 -5.28 22.35
C GLY A 93 -33.81 -6.69 22.66
N VAL A 94 -32.94 -7.63 23.06
CA VAL A 94 -33.35 -9.01 23.41
C VAL A 94 -33.68 -9.15 24.91
N VAL A 95 -33.15 -8.26 25.75
CA VAL A 95 -33.33 -8.33 27.22
C VAL A 95 -34.70 -7.81 27.67
N GLU A 96 -35.43 -7.07 26.82
CA GLU A 96 -36.78 -6.59 27.14
C GLU A 96 -37.88 -7.67 27.01
N ASP A 97 -37.66 -8.76 26.27
CA ASP A 97 -38.66 -9.84 26.09
C ASP A 97 -38.57 -10.97 27.14
N GLU A 98 -37.53 -11.01 27.97
CA GLU A 98 -37.32 -12.07 28.98
C GLU A 98 -37.98 -11.79 30.35
N ASN A 99 -38.80 -10.74 30.46
CA ASN A 99 -39.50 -10.36 31.70
C ASN A 99 -41.03 -10.56 31.60
N THR A 100 -41.46 -11.58 30.85
CA THR A 100 -42.86 -12.05 30.94
C THR A 100 -42.97 -12.90 32.20
N PRO A 101 -43.72 -12.50 33.24
CA PRO A 101 -43.88 -13.34 34.42
C PRO A 101 -44.59 -14.63 34.01
N ASP A 102 -43.98 -15.78 34.34
CA ASP A 102 -44.58 -17.11 34.18
C ASP A 102 -45.91 -17.16 34.95
N ILE A 103 -47.01 -16.92 34.26
CA ILE A 103 -48.35 -17.31 34.71
C ILE A 103 -48.49 -18.77 34.32
N ASP A 104 -48.20 -19.68 35.25
CA ASP A 104 -49.01 -20.90 35.50
C ASP A 104 -48.26 -21.90 36.39
N GLU A 105 -48.42 -21.76 37.71
CA GLU A 105 -48.54 -22.92 38.58
C GLU A 105 -49.92 -22.85 39.26
N ALA A 106 -50.96 -23.30 38.55
CA ALA A 106 -52.21 -23.67 39.21
C ALA A 106 -51.98 -24.95 40.04
N PRO A 107 -52.44 -25.01 41.30
CA PRO A 107 -52.17 -26.15 42.17
C PRO A 107 -52.86 -27.44 41.65
N PRO A 108 -52.28 -28.63 41.93
CA PRO A 108 -52.79 -29.88 41.40
C PRO A 108 -54.19 -30.17 41.94
N VAL A 109 -55.13 -30.43 41.03
CA VAL A 109 -56.50 -30.84 41.35
C VAL A 109 -56.45 -32.22 42.02
N PRO A 110 -56.96 -32.39 43.25
CA PRO A 110 -57.01 -33.70 43.89
C PRO A 110 -58.09 -34.56 43.21
N GLY A 111 -57.68 -35.74 42.76
CA GLY A 111 -58.58 -36.71 42.13
C GLY A 111 -59.52 -37.37 43.13
N ASN A 112 -60.83 -37.23 42.87
CA ASN A 112 -61.80 -38.32 42.71
C ASN A 112 -63.17 -37.76 42.31
#